data_AF-A0AAU1GL94-F1
#
_entry.id   AF-A0AAU1GL94-F1
#
_cell.length_a   1.000
_cell.length_b   1.000
_cell.length_c   1.000
_cell.angle_alpha   90.00
_cell.angle_beta   90.00
_cell.angle_gamma   90.00
#
_symmetry.space_group_name_H-M   'P 1'
#
loop_
_entity.id
_entity.type
_entity.pdbx_description
1 polymer ?
#
loop_
_entity_poly.entity_id
_entity_poly.type
_entity_poly.pdbx_seq_one_letter_code
_entity_poly.pdbx_strand_id
1 'polypeptide(L)'
;MNERTGDEVVLDDIVKGYDTGDEYVLVEPKELDEIAPGRSRSLDIAGFVDLDEVDPIFFGTTYYLGPRGAENARVYSLLEQALAKAGKAGIATFVMRQHEYLVAVKAENGVLTLHTLHWADEIRDPKKEIDNRPAKRRLPTRS
;
A
#
# COMPACT_ATOMS: atom_id res chain seq x y z
N MET A 1 5.53 19.86 16.67
CA MET A 1 6.42 20.97 16.27
C MET A 1 7.85 20.54 16.58
N ASN A 2 8.69 20.38 15.56
CA ASN A 2 10.14 20.21 15.67
C ASN A 2 10.78 20.95 14.48
N GLU A 3 11.92 21.59 14.70
CA GLU A 3 12.30 22.89 14.14
C GLU A 3 13.41 22.82 13.08
N ARG A 4 13.40 21.82 12.19
CA ARG A 4 14.30 21.80 11.02
C ARG A 4 13.56 21.25 9.81
N THR A 5 13.29 22.16 8.87
CA THR A 5 12.69 21.99 7.53
C THR A 5 11.23 21.52 7.55
N GLY A 6 10.33 22.49 7.66
CA GLY A 6 8.89 22.35 7.47
C GLY A 6 8.51 22.30 5.99
N ASP A 7 8.94 21.24 5.30
CA ASP A 7 8.45 20.91 3.98
C ASP A 7 7.47 19.73 4.09
N GLU A 8 6.23 20.02 3.69
CA GLU A 8 5.09 19.12 3.54
C GLU A 8 5.48 18.05 2.50
N VAL A 9 5.74 16.82 2.93
CA VAL A 9 6.04 15.73 2.00
C VAL A 9 4.74 15.33 1.33
N VAL A 10 4.51 15.95 0.17
CA VAL A 10 3.47 15.58 -0.79
C VAL A 10 3.59 14.09 -1.07
N LEU A 11 2.44 13.41 -1.07
CA LEU A 11 2.26 11.98 -1.25
C LEU A 11 2.59 11.51 -2.70
N ASP A 12 3.65 12.06 -3.30
CA ASP A 12 4.01 11.94 -4.72
C ASP A 12 4.88 10.70 -5.01
N ASP A 13 5.15 9.86 -4.00
CA ASP A 13 6.10 8.74 -4.11
C ASP A 13 5.55 7.37 -3.71
N ILE A 14 4.24 7.23 -3.48
CA ILE A 14 3.62 5.90 -3.36
C ILE A 14 3.24 5.42 -4.76
N VAL A 15 4.09 4.57 -5.34
CA VAL A 15 3.96 3.96 -6.68
C VAL A 15 4.48 4.86 -7.82
N LYS A 16 5.81 4.85 -8.05
CA LYS A 16 6.35 5.16 -9.38
C LYS A 16 5.99 4.04 -10.36
N GLY A 17 4.76 4.10 -10.86
CA GLY A 17 4.20 3.22 -11.87
C GLY A 17 3.32 4.04 -12.82
N TYR A 18 3.92 5.05 -13.46
CA TYR A 18 3.33 5.92 -14.47
C TYR A 18 2.35 7.01 -13.98
N ASP A 19 2.66 8.22 -14.42
CA ASP A 19 1.96 9.49 -14.24
C ASP A 19 0.47 9.40 -14.65
N THR A 20 -0.47 9.69 -13.74
CA THR A 20 -1.78 10.29 -14.07
C THR A 20 -2.34 10.96 -12.83
N GLY A 21 -2.43 12.29 -12.88
CA GLY A 21 -3.03 13.10 -11.85
C GLY A 21 -4.50 12.77 -11.63
N ASP A 22 -4.84 12.52 -10.38
CA ASP A 22 -6.13 12.83 -9.78
C ASP A 22 -5.89 13.07 -8.28
N GLU A 23 -6.48 14.15 -7.76
CA GLU A 23 -6.23 14.69 -6.42
C GLU A 23 -6.56 13.70 -5.29
N TYR A 24 -5.70 13.60 -4.29
CA TYR A 24 -5.98 12.92 -3.03
C TYR A 24 -5.78 13.87 -1.85
N VAL A 25 -6.75 13.90 -0.94
CA VAL A 25 -6.72 14.71 0.28
C VAL A 25 -5.85 14.01 1.33
N LEU A 26 -4.76 14.67 1.71
CA LEU A 26 -3.90 14.26 2.82
C LEU A 26 -4.61 14.62 4.14
N VAL A 27 -4.95 13.61 4.95
CA VAL A 27 -5.38 13.85 6.34
C VAL A 27 -4.15 13.70 7.22
N GLU A 28 -3.81 14.75 7.97
CA GLU A 28 -2.63 14.68 8.84
C GLU A 28 -2.87 13.71 10.01
N PRO A 29 -1.84 12.97 10.46
CA PRO A 29 -1.93 12.08 11.63
C PRO A 29 -2.45 12.76 12.91
N LYS A 30 -2.29 14.08 13.01
CA LYS A 30 -2.75 14.87 14.16
C LYS A 30 -4.24 15.17 14.12
N GLU A 31 -4.88 15.13 12.95
CA GLU A 31 -6.34 15.30 12.81
C GLU A 31 -7.09 14.00 13.16
N LEU A 32 -6.47 12.83 12.99
CA LEU A 32 -7.06 11.52 13.29
C LEU A 32 -7.15 11.23 14.81
N ASP A 33 -6.16 11.64 15.60
CA ASP A 33 -6.14 11.46 17.06
C ASP A 33 -7.23 12.27 17.78
N GLU A 34 -7.64 13.42 17.22
CA GLU A 34 -8.73 14.23 17.77
C GLU A 34 -10.12 13.63 17.49
N ILE A 35 -10.24 12.75 16.48
CA ILE A 35 -11.54 12.24 16.03
C ILE A 35 -11.97 10.96 16.79
N ALA A 36 -11.05 10.12 17.29
CA ALA A 36 -11.44 8.91 18.02
C ALA A 36 -10.36 8.32 18.96
N PRO A 37 -10.29 8.75 20.24
CA PRO A 37 -9.44 8.11 21.23
C PRO A 37 -9.99 6.71 21.57
N GLY A 38 -9.30 5.65 21.14
CA GLY A 38 -9.56 4.27 21.57
C GLY A 38 -9.90 3.26 20.47
N ARG A 39 -8.92 2.96 19.60
CA ARG A 39 -8.83 1.75 18.75
C ARG A 39 -10.07 1.43 17.91
N SER A 40 -10.22 2.12 16.79
CA SER A 40 -10.68 1.45 15.58
C SER A 40 -9.51 0.68 14.96
N ARG A 41 -9.71 -0.60 14.65
CA ARG A 41 -8.97 -1.25 13.56
C ARG A 41 -9.62 -0.77 12.25
N SER A 42 -9.69 0.54 12.05
CA SER A 42 -10.28 1.10 10.83
C SER A 42 -9.30 0.86 9.69
N LEU A 43 -9.87 0.58 8.54
CA LEU A 43 -9.18 0.46 7.28
C LEU A 43 -9.79 1.53 6.41
N ASP A 44 -9.04 2.59 6.17
CA ASP A 44 -9.50 3.77 5.44
C ASP A 44 -8.84 3.76 4.06
N ILE A 45 -9.65 3.48 3.04
CA ILE A 45 -9.18 3.37 1.65
C ILE A 45 -9.01 4.79 1.09
N ALA A 46 -7.77 5.13 0.72
CA ALA A 46 -7.42 6.40 0.10
C ALA A 46 -7.65 6.40 -1.41
N GLY A 47 -7.47 5.26 -2.08
CA GLY A 47 -7.60 5.16 -3.53
C GLY A 47 -7.53 3.73 -4.04
N PHE A 48 -7.58 3.57 -5.36
CA PHE A 48 -7.50 2.26 -6.02
C PHE A 48 -6.45 2.27 -7.12
N VAL A 49 -5.67 1.21 -7.20
CA VAL A 49 -4.58 1.05 -8.20
C VAL A 49 -4.67 -0.31 -8.88
N ASP A 50 -4.04 -0.43 -10.06
CA ASP A 50 -3.72 -1.76 -10.56
C ASP A 50 -2.54 -2.35 -9.79
N LEU A 51 -2.61 -3.63 -9.44
CA LEU A 51 -1.52 -4.26 -8.68
C LEU A 51 -0.34 -4.66 -9.56
N ASP A 52 -0.57 -4.82 -10.87
CA ASP A 52 0.50 -5.10 -11.81
C ASP A 52 1.41 -3.87 -12.05
N GLU A 53 0.92 -2.67 -11.72
CA GLU A 53 1.67 -1.41 -11.73
C GLU A 53 2.55 -1.22 -10.46
N VAL A 54 2.33 -2.01 -9.41
CA VAL A 54 3.13 -1.93 -8.17
C VAL A 54 4.31 -2.89 -8.23
N ASP A 55 5.54 -2.36 -8.17
CA ASP A 55 6.75 -3.20 -8.16
C ASP A 55 6.71 -4.17 -6.95
N PRO A 56 6.97 -5.48 -7.16
CA PRO A 56 7.01 -6.47 -6.08
C PRO A 56 7.88 -6.09 -4.88
N ILE A 57 8.91 -5.23 -5.06
CA ILE A 57 9.78 -4.77 -3.98
C ILE A 57 9.03 -4.01 -2.86
N PHE A 58 7.88 -3.43 -3.17
CA PHE A 58 7.06 -2.72 -2.19
C PHE A 58 6.25 -3.66 -1.30
N PHE A 59 6.04 -4.93 -1.68
CA PHE A 59 5.17 -5.83 -0.92
C PHE A 59 5.89 -6.46 0.26
N GLY A 60 5.22 -6.45 1.41
CA GLY A 60 5.61 -7.12 2.63
C GLY A 60 4.72 -8.33 2.96
N THR A 61 4.24 -8.37 4.21
CA THR A 61 3.47 -9.49 4.74
C THR A 61 2.03 -9.50 4.22
N THR A 62 1.52 -10.70 3.93
CA THR A 62 0.13 -10.92 3.50
C THR A 62 -0.74 -11.41 4.65
N TYR A 63 -1.94 -10.87 4.77
CA TYR A 63 -2.97 -11.22 5.73
C TYR A 63 -4.29 -11.50 5.02
N TYR A 64 -5.06 -12.46 5.54
CA TYR A 64 -6.42 -12.71 5.09
C TYR A 64 -7.40 -11.96 5.99
N LEU A 65 -8.31 -11.23 5.39
CA LEU A 65 -9.33 -10.47 6.11
C LEU A 65 -10.63 -11.28 6.18
N GLY A 66 -11.28 -11.22 7.33
CA GLY A 66 -12.63 -11.74 7.52
C GLY A 66 -13.53 -10.67 8.15
N PRO A 67 -14.85 -10.73 7.94
CA PRO A 67 -15.77 -9.82 8.59
C PRO A 67 -15.72 -9.99 10.10
N ARG A 68 -15.75 -8.87 10.83
CA ARG A 68 -15.93 -8.89 12.28
C ARG A 68 -17.42 -9.03 12.59
N GLY A 69 -17.84 -10.21 13.03
CA GLY A 69 -19.25 -10.46 13.34
C GLY A 69 -20.14 -10.61 12.10
N ALA A 70 -21.33 -11.17 12.30
CA ALA A 70 -22.26 -11.47 11.21
C ALA A 70 -22.86 -10.21 10.58
N GLU A 71 -23.00 -9.13 11.36
CA GLU A 71 -23.52 -7.83 10.95
C GLU A 71 -22.70 -7.18 9.83
N ASN A 72 -21.40 -7.49 9.75
CA ASN A 72 -20.49 -6.94 8.74
C ASN A 72 -20.32 -7.85 7.52
N ALA A 73 -20.94 -9.03 7.49
CA ALA A 73 -20.78 -9.99 6.40
C ALA A 73 -21.23 -9.43 5.04
N ARG A 74 -22.32 -8.65 5.02
CA ARG A 74 -22.83 -8.03 3.79
C ARG A 74 -21.91 -6.94 3.24
N VAL A 75 -21.34 -6.11 4.12
CA VAL A 75 -20.38 -5.05 3.74
C VAL A 75 -19.09 -5.68 3.23
N TYR A 76 -18.57 -6.67 3.94
CA TYR A 76 -17.39 -7.44 3.50
C TYR A 76 -17.60 -8.05 2.11
N SER A 77 -18.72 -8.75 1.90
CA SER A 77 -18.99 -9.40 0.62
C SER A 77 -19.19 -8.40 -0.51
N LEU A 78 -19.78 -7.24 -0.22
CA LEU A 78 -19.91 -6.16 -1.21
C LEU A 78 -18.54 -5.63 -1.64
N LEU A 79 -17.64 -5.36 -0.69
CA LEU A 79 -16.29 -4.87 -0.98
C LEU A 79 -15.46 -5.93 -1.75
N GLU A 80 -15.52 -7.18 -1.31
CA GLU A 80 -14.85 -8.30 -1.98
C GLU A 80 -15.30 -8.42 -3.45
N GLN A 81 -16.61 -8.45 -3.70
CA GLN A 81 -17.14 -8.52 -5.06
C GLN A 81 -16.80 -7.29 -5.89
N ALA A 82 -16.80 -6.09 -5.28
CA ALA A 82 -16.47 -4.85 -5.97
C ALA A 82 -14.99 -4.84 -6.43
N LEU A 83 -14.07 -5.19 -5.54
CA LEU A 83 -12.64 -5.27 -5.85
C LEU A 83 -12.35 -6.39 -6.86
N ALA A 84 -12.97 -7.57 -6.70
CA ALA A 84 -12.82 -8.69 -7.61
C ALA A 84 -13.28 -8.33 -9.04
N LYS A 85 -14.43 -7.64 -9.14
CA LYS A 85 -14.98 -7.20 -10.43
C LYS A 85 -14.16 -6.08 -11.06
N ALA A 86 -13.64 -5.16 -10.25
CA ALA A 86 -12.82 -4.05 -10.73
C ALA A 86 -11.42 -4.51 -11.17
N GLY A 87 -10.92 -5.62 -10.60
CA GLY A 87 -9.54 -6.05 -10.82
C GLY A 87 -8.51 -5.08 -10.23
N LYS A 88 -8.89 -4.34 -9.16
CA LYS A 88 -8.08 -3.31 -8.53
C LYS A 88 -7.77 -3.66 -7.08
N ALA A 89 -6.74 -3.03 -6.53
CA ALA A 89 -6.51 -2.99 -5.08
C ALA A 89 -6.83 -1.63 -4.51
N GLY A 90 -7.43 -1.59 -3.32
CA GLY A 90 -7.56 -0.39 -2.52
C GLY A 90 -6.28 -0.12 -1.73
N ILE A 91 -5.69 1.05 -1.87
CA ILE A 91 -4.59 1.53 -1.02
C ILE A 91 -5.20 2.15 0.22
N ALA A 92 -4.72 1.74 1.39
CA ALA A 92 -5.27 2.16 2.68
C ALA A 92 -4.16 2.28 3.73
N THR A 93 -4.48 2.92 4.85
CA THR A 93 -3.72 2.74 6.09
C THR A 93 -4.47 1.84 7.06
N PHE A 94 -3.71 1.11 7.89
CA PHE A 94 -4.24 0.19 8.87
C PHE A 94 -3.40 0.19 10.14
N VAL A 95 -4.05 0.28 11.31
CA VAL A 95 -3.36 0.25 12.60
C VAL A 95 -3.34 -1.15 13.20
N MET A 96 -2.14 -1.71 13.38
CA MET A 96 -1.88 -2.98 14.05
C MET A 96 -0.86 -2.83 15.17
N ARG A 97 -1.18 -3.31 16.39
CA ARG A 97 -0.24 -3.32 17.54
C ARG A 97 0.42 -1.95 17.80
N GLN A 98 -0.36 -0.87 17.72
CA GLN A 98 0.12 0.52 17.91
C GLN A 98 1.03 1.06 16.79
N HIS A 99 1.16 0.35 15.68
CA HIS A 99 1.85 0.82 14.49
C HIS A 99 0.84 0.98 13.35
N GLU A 100 0.97 2.07 12.60
CA GLU A 100 0.26 2.28 11.34
C GLU A 100 1.05 1.64 10.19
N TYR A 101 0.33 1.03 9.26
CA TYR A 101 0.89 0.37 8.08
C TYR A 101 0.20 0.91 6.84
N LEU A 102 0.99 1.20 5.80
CA LEU A 102 0.48 1.33 4.44
C LEU A 102 0.13 -0.07 3.92
N VAL A 103 -1.03 -0.23 3.31
CA VAL A 103 -1.51 -1.53 2.86
C VAL A 103 -2.21 -1.47 1.50
N ALA A 104 -2.10 -2.55 0.75
CA ALA A 104 -2.94 -2.83 -0.42
C ALA A 104 -3.97 -3.92 -0.07
N VAL A 105 -5.25 -3.63 -0.29
CA VAL A 105 -6.36 -4.56 -0.10
C VAL A 105 -6.92 -4.99 -1.44
N LYS A 106 -6.98 -6.29 -1.70
CA LYS A 106 -7.56 -6.83 -2.95
C LYS A 106 -8.49 -8.00 -2.65
N ALA A 107 -9.30 -8.38 -3.62
CA ALA A 107 -10.01 -9.64 -3.58
C ALA A 107 -9.19 -10.71 -4.32
N GLU A 108 -9.00 -11.86 -3.70
CA GLU A 108 -8.33 -13.01 -4.29
C GLU A 108 -8.95 -14.31 -3.76
N ASN A 109 -9.22 -15.26 -4.66
CA ASN A 109 -9.77 -16.57 -4.31
C ASN A 109 -11.06 -16.50 -3.44
N GLY A 110 -11.90 -15.49 -3.66
CA GLY A 110 -13.16 -15.30 -2.92
C GLY A 110 -13.01 -14.73 -1.52
N VAL A 111 -11.85 -14.18 -1.18
CA VAL A 111 -11.59 -13.50 0.11
C VAL A 111 -10.86 -12.18 -0.11
N LEU A 112 -10.97 -11.27 0.86
CA LEU A 112 -10.13 -10.08 0.89
C LEU A 112 -8.76 -10.44 1.45
N THR A 113 -7.71 -10.05 0.72
CA THR A 113 -6.32 -10.10 1.18
C THR A 113 -5.80 -8.69 1.42
N LEU A 114 -4.94 -8.56 2.42
CA LEU A 114 -4.25 -7.34 2.76
C LEU A 114 -2.75 -7.61 2.67
N HIS A 115 -2.05 -6.81 1.90
CA HIS A 115 -0.59 -6.82 1.84
C HIS A 115 -0.06 -5.55 2.48
N THR A 116 0.84 -5.67 3.46
CA THR A 116 1.58 -4.48 3.93
C THR A 116 2.48 -4.00 2.82
N LEU A 117 2.64 -2.69 2.70
CA LEU A 117 3.55 -2.07 1.76
C LEU A 117 4.70 -1.39 2.51
N HIS A 118 5.88 -1.50 1.93
CA HIS A 118 7.02 -0.67 2.28
C HIS A 118 6.86 0.71 1.67
N TRP A 119 7.25 1.73 2.44
CA TRP A 119 7.38 3.08 1.90
C TRP A 119 8.57 3.15 0.94
N ALA A 120 8.53 4.06 -0.02
CA ALA A 120 9.58 4.15 -1.04
C ALA A 120 10.97 4.47 -0.46
N ASP A 121 11.02 5.20 0.65
CA ASP A 121 12.24 5.51 1.38
C ASP A 121 12.80 4.32 2.19
N GLU A 122 11.98 3.31 2.48
CA GLU A 122 12.42 2.04 3.09
C GLU A 122 13.12 1.12 2.08
N ILE A 123 12.92 1.35 0.78
CA ILE A 123 13.51 0.54 -0.29
C ILE A 123 14.95 0.99 -0.58
N ARG A 124 15.90 0.10 -0.33
CA ARG A 124 17.32 0.36 -0.61
C ARG A 124 17.64 0.26 -2.09
N ASP A 125 18.44 1.19 -2.60
CA ASP A 125 18.93 1.16 -3.98
C ASP A 125 19.89 -0.02 -4.18
N PRO A 126 19.53 -1.04 -4.99
CA PRO A 126 20.37 -2.20 -5.17
C PRO A 126 21.75 -1.83 -5.76
N LYS A 127 21.88 -0.70 -6.47
CA LYS A 127 23.16 -0.22 -7.03
C LYS A 127 24.14 0.18 -5.94
N LYS A 128 23.65 0.61 -4.78
CA LYS A 128 24.45 0.99 -3.62
C LYS A 128 24.73 -0.19 -2.69
N GLU A 129 23.89 -1.23 -2.72
CA GLU A 129 24.03 -2.38 -1.82
C GLU A 129 24.89 -3.52 -2.39
N ILE A 130 25.16 -3.55 -3.71
CA ILE A 130 25.91 -4.65 -4.35
C ILE A 130 27.16 -4.10 -5.05
N ASP A 131 28.31 -4.23 -4.40
CA ASP A 131 29.61 -3.79 -4.91
C ASP A 131 30.14 -4.63 -6.08
N ASN A 132 29.95 -5.96 -6.02
CA ASN A 132 30.53 -6.91 -6.99
C ASN A 132 29.49 -7.45 -7.97
N ARG A 133 28.98 -6.59 -8.85
CA ARG A 133 28.06 -7.00 -9.91
C ARG A 133 28.81 -7.69 -11.05
N PRO A 134 28.34 -8.86 -11.54
CA PRO A 134 28.95 -9.47 -12.70
C PRO A 134 28.82 -8.53 -13.91
N ALA A 135 29.92 -8.35 -14.64
CA ALA A 135 29.91 -7.56 -15.86
C ALA A 135 28.85 -8.11 -16.84
N LYS A 136 28.10 -7.22 -17.51
CA LYS A 136 27.11 -7.62 -18.52
C LYS A 136 27.80 -8.44 -19.60
N ARG A 137 27.67 -9.77 -19.53
CA ARG A 137 28.19 -10.67 -20.56
C ARG A 137 27.24 -10.61 -21.75
N ARG A 138 27.70 -10.06 -22.87
CA ARG A 138 26.96 -10.12 -24.14
C ARG A 138 26.72 -11.58 -24.49
N LEU A 139 25.44 -11.98 -24.54
CA LEU A 139 25.08 -13.31 -25.01
C LEU A 139 25.48 -13.42 -26.48
N PRO A 140 26.14 -14.52 -26.91
CA PRO A 140 26.46 -14.72 -28.30
C PRO A 140 25.16 -14.82 -29.10
N THR A 141 24.99 -13.94 -30.07
CA THR A 141 23.89 -14.02 -31.04
C THR A 141 24.09 -15.29 -31.85
N ARG A 142 23.21 -16.29 -31.69
CA ARG A 142 23.15 -17.43 -32.60
C ARG A 142 22.70 -16.92 -33.97
N SER A 143 23.57 -17.06 -34.97
CA SER A 143 23.27 -16.88 -36.39
C SER A 143 22.44 -18.05 -36.93
#